data_AF-A0A936UB85-F1
#
_entry.id   AF-A0A936UB85-F1
#
_cell.length_a   1.000
_cell.length_b   1.000
_cell.length_c   1.000
_cell.angle_alpha   90.00
_cell.angle_beta   90.00
_cell.angle_gamma   90.00
#
_symmetry.space_group_name_H-M   'P 1'
#
loop_
_entity.id
_entity.type
_entity.pdbx_description
1 polymer ?
#
loop_
_entity_poly.entity_id
_entity_poly.type
_entity_poly.pdbx_seq_one_letter_code
_entity_poly.pdbx_strand_id
1 'polypeptide(L)'
;MINAVFWGPAQGVPPFDFETFHQKLMAVISEIVGEGIAAGELRDADPGDVTLALMGVLSFNMDLDLAHPELGLGRDGLRRVLDLIFSGLAAPARILTNQETLR
;
A
#
# COMPACT_ATOMS: atom_id res chain seq x y z
N MET A 1 11.60 0.62 11.75
CA MET A 1 12.48 -0.57 11.86
C MET A 1 13.71 -0.52 10.99
N ILE A 2 13.61 -0.16 9.70
CA ILE A 2 14.75 -0.20 8.78
C ILE A 2 15.92 0.70 9.23
N ASN A 3 15.61 1.84 9.87
CA ASN A 3 16.61 2.72 10.47
C ASN A 3 17.31 2.13 11.71
N ALA A 4 16.66 1.29 12.51
CA ALA A 4 17.29 0.69 13.69
C ALA A 4 18.26 -0.45 13.31
N VAL A 5 18.00 -1.13 12.19
CA VAL A 5 18.90 -2.15 11.63
C VAL A 5 20.15 -1.52 11.02
N PHE A 6 20.04 -0.34 10.39
CA PHE A 6 21.18 0.38 9.81
C PHE A 6 22.10 1.04 10.86
N TRP A 7 21.61 1.33 12.07
CA TRP A 7 22.35 2.09 13.09
C TRP A 7 22.52 1.37 14.44
N GLY A 8 22.05 0.12 14.58
CA GLY A 8 22.23 -0.70 15.77
C GLY A 8 23.60 -1.41 15.84
N PRO A 9 24.09 -1.79 17.04
CA PRO A 9 25.34 -2.54 17.16
C PRO A 9 25.25 -3.85 16.36
N ALA A 10 26.28 -4.15 15.57
CA ALA A 10 26.32 -5.27 14.60
C ALA A 10 25.95 -6.65 15.18
N GLN A 11 26.01 -6.83 16.50
CA GLN A 11 25.66 -8.07 17.20
C GLN A 11 24.14 -8.26 17.43
N GLY A 12 23.31 -7.25 17.13
CA GLY A 12 21.86 -7.28 17.28
C GLY A 12 21.08 -7.48 15.98
N VAL A 13 21.75 -7.73 14.86
CA VAL A 13 21.10 -7.93 13.55
C VAL A 13 20.30 -9.24 13.58
N PRO A 14 18.96 -9.19 13.43
CA PRO A 14 18.17 -10.42 13.39
C PRO A 14 18.60 -11.29 12.20
N PRO A 15 18.52 -12.63 12.29
CA PRO A 15 18.82 -13.53 11.17
C PRO A 15 17.77 -13.49 10.04
N PHE A 16 16.98 -12.41 9.98
CA PHE A 16 15.87 -12.21 9.06
C PHE A 16 16.30 -11.23 7.96
N ASP A 17 16.13 -11.62 6.71
CA ASP A 17 16.43 -10.79 5.56
C ASP A 17 15.28 -9.80 5.29
N PHE A 18 15.35 -8.67 5.99
CA PHE A 18 14.38 -7.58 5.83
C PHE A 18 14.41 -6.97 4.43
N GLU A 19 15.56 -6.98 3.76
CA GLU A 19 15.69 -6.43 2.41
C GLU A 19 14.89 -7.29 1.42
N THR A 20 15.13 -8.61 1.42
CA THR A 20 14.37 -9.53 0.57
C THR A 20 12.87 -9.48 0.90
N PHE A 21 12.49 -9.36 2.17
CA PHE A 21 11.08 -9.21 2.55
C PHE A 21 10.48 -7.92 1.99
N HIS A 22 11.15 -6.78 2.16
CA HIS A 22 10.65 -5.48 1.71
C HIS A 22 10.54 -5.41 0.19
N GLN A 23 11.53 -5.91 -0.54
CA GLN A 23 11.51 -5.99 -2.00
C GLN A 23 10.36 -6.87 -2.50
N LYS A 24 10.13 -8.03 -1.87
CA LYS A 24 9.01 -8.91 -2.23
C LYS A 24 7.66 -8.27 -1.94
N LEU A 25 7.51 -7.63 -0.78
CA LEU A 25 6.27 -6.95 -0.43
C LEU A 25 5.98 -5.82 -1.43
N MET A 26 6.99 -5.00 -1.75
CA MET A 26 6.87 -3.93 -2.73
C MET A 26 6.49 -4.46 -4.11
N ALA A 27 7.09 -5.56 -4.56
CA ALA A 27 6.76 -6.20 -5.83
C ALA A 27 5.30 -6.67 -5.89
N VAL A 28 4.81 -7.33 -4.84
CA VAL A 28 3.41 -7.79 -4.77
C VAL A 28 2.43 -6.62 -4.75
N ILE A 29 2.71 -5.56 -4.00
CA ILE A 29 1.85 -4.37 -4.00
C ILE A 29 1.85 -3.71 -5.39
N SER A 30 3.00 -3.65 -6.05
CA SER A 30 3.10 -3.11 -7.42
C SER A 30 2.29 -3.91 -8.42
N GLU A 31 2.28 -5.24 -8.32
CA GLU A 31 1.46 -6.12 -9.14
C GLU A 31 -0.04 -5.84 -8.94
N ILE A 32 -0.50 -5.81 -7.67
CA ILE A 32 -1.90 -5.51 -7.32
C ILE A 32 -2.34 -4.14 -7.87
N VAL A 33 -1.48 -3.14 -7.75
CA VAL A 33 -1.76 -1.79 -8.28
C VAL A 33 -1.87 -1.82 -9.80
N GLY A 34 -0.95 -2.50 -10.48
CA GLY A 34 -0.98 -2.65 -11.93
C GLY A 34 -2.25 -3.34 -12.42
N GLU A 35 -2.67 -4.41 -11.74
CA GLU A 35 -3.93 -5.11 -12.01
C GLU A 35 -5.15 -4.20 -11.82
N GLY A 36 -5.20 -3.47 -10.71
CA GLY A 36 -6.30 -2.54 -10.42
C GLY A 36 -6.42 -1.41 -11.42
N ILE A 37 -5.30 -0.86 -11.90
CA ILE A 37 -5.28 0.16 -12.97
C ILE A 37 -5.73 -0.46 -14.31
N ALA A 38 -5.21 -1.64 -14.67
CA ALA A 38 -5.57 -2.32 -15.91
C ALA A 38 -7.05 -2.72 -15.96
N ALA A 39 -7.63 -3.10 -14.82
CA ALA A 39 -9.06 -3.39 -14.67
C ALA A 39 -9.94 -2.13 -14.64
N GLY A 40 -9.35 -0.94 -14.48
CA GLY A 40 -10.08 0.31 -14.31
C GLY A 40 -10.78 0.44 -12.95
N GLU A 41 -10.33 -0.29 -11.95
CA GLU A 41 -10.77 -0.17 -10.55
C GLU A 41 -10.06 1.00 -9.86
N LEU A 42 -8.78 1.19 -10.19
CA LEU A 42 -7.98 2.34 -9.81
C LEU A 42 -7.92 3.32 -10.99
N ARG A 43 -7.87 4.62 -10.66
CA ARG A 43 -7.67 5.69 -11.64
C ARG A 43 -6.33 5.53 -12.36
N ASP A 44 -6.25 6.07 -13.57
CA ASP A 44 -5.00 6.16 -14.32
C ASP A 44 -4.02 7.12 -13.61
N ALA A 45 -3.11 6.54 -12.85
CA ALA A 45 -2.07 7.21 -12.07
C ALA A 45 -0.77 6.41 -12.20
N ASP A 46 0.37 7.03 -11.88
CA ASP A 46 1.64 6.32 -11.90
C ASP A 46 1.61 5.12 -10.93
N PRO A 47 1.82 3.88 -11.39
CA PRO A 47 1.77 2.70 -10.53
C PRO A 47 2.82 2.71 -9.41
N GLY A 48 3.97 3.35 -9.66
CA GLY A 48 5.04 3.50 -8.68
C GLY A 48 4.62 4.42 -7.53
N ASP A 49 4.03 5.58 -7.85
CA ASP A 49 3.52 6.52 -6.84
C ASP A 49 2.43 5.87 -5.96
N VAL A 50 1.51 5.13 -6.57
CA VAL A 50 0.45 4.42 -5.84
C VAL A 50 1.03 3.32 -4.95
N THR A 51 1.99 2.55 -5.46
CA THR A 51 2.71 1.51 -4.70
C THR A 51 3.41 2.13 -3.48
N LEU A 52 4.11 3.25 -3.68
CA LEU A 52 4.80 3.96 -2.60
C LEU A 52 3.84 4.48 -1.53
N ALA A 53 2.67 5.00 -1.91
CA ALA A 53 1.66 5.46 -0.96
C ALA A 53 1.14 4.30 -0.07
N LEU A 54 0.83 3.15 -0.67
CA LEU A 54 0.39 1.96 0.06
C LEU A 54 1.50 1.41 0.96
N MET A 55 2.73 1.31 0.43
CA MET A 55 3.90 0.89 1.20
C MET A 55 4.19 1.82 2.37
N GLY A 56 3.96 3.14 2.22
CA GLY A 56 4.10 4.11 3.30
C GLY A 56 3.20 3.80 4.49
N VAL A 57 1.92 3.50 4.25
CA VAL A 57 0.97 3.14 5.32
C VAL A 57 1.35 1.81 5.96
N LEU A 58 1.67 0.79 5.16
CA LEU A 58 2.03 -0.52 5.68
C LEU A 58 3.32 -0.47 6.51
N SER A 59 4.35 0.18 6.00
CA SER A 59 5.64 0.30 6.67
C SER A 59 5.53 1.13 7.94
N PHE A 60 4.78 2.23 7.91
CA PHE A 60 4.56 3.04 9.09
C PHE A 60 3.75 2.28 10.15
N ASN A 61 2.72 1.53 9.78
CA ASN A 61 1.96 0.73 10.75
C ASN A 61 2.83 -0.39 11.36
N MET A 62 3.65 -1.08 10.56
CA MET A 62 4.60 -2.08 11.09
C MET A 62 5.59 -1.44 12.08
N ASP A 63 6.05 -0.21 11.80
CA ASP A 63 6.93 0.52 12.70
C ASP A 63 6.23 0.93 14.00
N LEU A 64 4.98 1.36 13.93
CA LEU A 64 4.17 1.65 15.12
C LEU A 64 3.93 0.41 15.96
N ASP A 65 3.50 -0.70 15.35
CA ASP A 65 3.22 -1.95 16.06
C ASP A 65 4.46 -2.47 16.82
N LEU A 66 5.67 -2.17 16.32
CA LEU A 66 6.90 -2.54 17.01
C LEU A 66 7.35 -1.50 18.06
N ALA A 67 7.44 -0.23 17.69
CA ALA A 67 8.09 0.80 18.50
C ALA A 67 7.15 1.49 19.49
N HIS A 68 5.88 1.60 19.11
CA HIS A 68 4.82 2.34 19.83
C HIS A 68 3.49 1.59 19.69
N PRO A 69 3.37 0.35 20.22
CA PRO A 69 2.18 -0.48 20.02
C PRO A 69 0.89 0.18 20.53
N GLU A 70 0.99 1.12 21.47
CA GLU A 70 -0.12 1.97 21.93
C GLU A 70 -0.68 2.92 20.86
N LEU A 71 0.11 3.22 19.83
CA LEU A 71 -0.27 4.00 18.65
C LEU A 71 -0.59 3.12 17.43
N GLY A 72 -0.41 1.80 17.54
CA GLY A 72 -0.68 0.85 16.46
C GLY A 72 -2.13 0.96 15.98
N LEU A 73 -2.33 0.93 14.66
CA LEU A 73 -3.68 1.09 14.11
C LEU A 73 -4.57 -0.13 14.39
N GLY A 74 -3.94 -1.28 14.66
CA GLY A 74 -4.60 -2.57 14.64
C GLY A 74 -5.25 -2.87 13.29
N ARG A 75 -5.94 -4.00 13.20
CA ARG A 75 -6.58 -4.44 11.95
C ARG A 75 -7.60 -3.42 11.42
N ASP A 76 -8.47 -2.94 12.30
CA ASP A 76 -9.56 -2.04 11.89
C ASP A 76 -9.08 -0.64 11.54
N GLY A 77 -8.06 -0.12 12.24
CA GLY A 77 -7.48 1.17 11.90
C GLY A 77 -6.73 1.14 10.58
N LEU A 78 -5.93 0.09 10.35
CA LEU A 78 -5.23 -0.09 9.08
C LEU A 78 -6.21 -0.17 7.92
N ARG A 79 -7.30 -0.94 8.07
CA ARG A 79 -8.37 -1.00 7.08
C ARG A 79 -8.97 0.39 6.78
N ARG A 80 -9.29 1.19 7.80
CA ARG A 80 -9.83 2.55 7.59
C ARG A 80 -8.88 3.47 6.82
N VAL A 81 -7.58 3.40 7.08
CA VAL A 81 -6.58 4.22 6.37
C VAL A 81 -6.43 3.77 4.92
N LEU A 82 -6.41 2.46 4.68
CA LEU A 82 -6.39 1.91 3.32
C LEU A 82 -7.66 2.27 2.55
N ASP A 83 -8.84 2.17 3.18
CA ASP A 83 -10.12 2.58 2.58
C ASP A 83 -10.08 4.05 2.14
N LEU A 84 -9.47 4.93 2.94
CA LEU A 84 -9.31 6.35 2.59
C LEU A 84 -8.42 6.54 1.36
N ILE A 85 -7.28 5.84 1.29
CA ILE A 85 -6.37 5.89 0.14
C ILE A 85 -7.08 5.36 -1.11
N PHE A 86 -7.70 4.18 -1.03
CA PHE A 86 -8.42 3.60 -2.15
C PHE A 86 -9.61 4.46 -2.59
N SER A 87 -10.32 5.12 -1.67
CA SER A 87 -11.37 6.07 -2.05
C SER A 87 -10.84 7.24 -2.87
N GLY A 88 -9.62 7.72 -2.59
CA GLY A 88 -8.96 8.77 -3.37
C GLY A 88 -8.36 8.29 -4.70
N LEU A 89 -8.14 6.98 -4.82
CA LEU A 89 -7.59 6.33 -6.02
C LEU A 89 -8.65 5.68 -6.90
N ALA A 90 -9.87 5.50 -6.41
CA ALA A 90 -10.93 4.81 -7.14
C ALA A 90 -11.18 5.50 -8.49
N ALA A 91 -11.28 4.69 -9.54
CA ALA A 91 -11.64 5.20 -10.85
C ALA A 91 -13.04 5.84 -10.81
N PRO A 92 -13.28 6.93 -11.55
CA PRO A 92 -14.61 7.53 -11.62
C PRO A 92 -15.61 6.52 -12.17
N ALA A 93 -16.80 6.46 -11.56
CA ALA A 93 -17.87 5.56 -12.00
C ALA A 93 -18.19 5.83 -13.48
N ARG A 94 -18.07 4.80 -14.31
CA ARG A 94 -18.41 4.88 -15.73
C ARG A 94 -19.92 5.08 -15.86
N ILE A 95 -20.36 6.30 -16.13
CA ILE A 95 -21.76 6.55 -16.52
C ILE A 95 -21.92 5.93 -17.92
N LEU A 96 -22.56 4.76 -17.99
CA LEU A 96 -22.98 4.18 -19.26
C LEU A 96 -24.16 5.00 -19.78
N THR A 97 -23.87 6.00 -20.61
CA THR A 97 -24.92 6.74 -21.32
C THR A 97 -25.47 5.82 -22.42
N ASN A 98 -26.59 5.14 -22.15
CA ASN A 98 -27.37 4.44 -23.18
C ASN A 98 -27.92 5.49 -24.16
N GLN A 99 -27.21 5.71 -25.27
CA GLN A 99 -27.68 6.45 -26.44
C GLN A 99 -27.81 5.49 -27.62
N GLU A 100 -28.62 4.44 -27.47
CA GLU A 100 -29.11 3.65 -28.60
C GLU A 100 -30.57 3.29 -28.33
N THR A 101 -31.50 4.08 -28.87
CA THR A 101 -32.70 3.65 -29.61
C THR A 101 -33.53 4.89 -29.96
N LEU A 102 -33.14 5.62 -31.00
CA LEU A 102 -34.02 6.48 -31.79
C LEU A 102 -33.52 6.47 -33.23
N ARG A 103 -33.79 5.38 -33.95
CA ARG A 103 -33.99 5.34 -35.40
C ARG A 103 -34.95 4.22 -35.75
#